data_AF-A0A967AYN0-F1
#
_entry.id   AF-A0A967AYN0-F1
#
_cell.length_a   1.000
_cell.length_b   1.000
_cell.length_c   1.000
_cell.angle_alpha   90.00
_cell.angle_beta   90.00
_cell.angle_gamma   90.00
#
_symmetry.space_group_name_H-M   'P 1'
#
loop_
_entity.id
_entity.type
_entity.pdbx_description
1 polymer ?
#
loop_
_entity_poly.entity_id
_entity_poly.type
_entity_poly.pdbx_seq_one_letter_code
_entity_poly.pdbx_strand_id
1 'polypeptide(L)'
;MLTGYRQSIDNIDAALIHLLAERFKITQAVGRYKAAHDLPPADPAREERQIKRLRALAKASQLDPEFSEKFLRFVIDEVIHHHERLREE
;
A
#
# COMPACT_ATOMS: atom_id res chain seq x y z
N MET A 1 -25.97 11.18 -17.75
CA MET A 1 -24.92 11.93 -17.02
C MET A 1 -24.43 11.16 -15.80
N LEU A 2 -25.26 10.93 -14.76
CA LEU A 2 -24.83 10.20 -13.54
C LEU A 2 -24.30 8.79 -13.81
N THR A 3 -24.95 8.02 -14.68
CA THR A 3 -24.50 6.67 -15.07
C THR A 3 -23.10 6.67 -15.69
N GLY A 4 -22.77 7.69 -16.50
CA GLY A 4 -21.44 7.81 -17.10
C GLY A 4 -20.35 8.10 -16.07
N TYR A 5 -20.63 8.96 -15.08
CA TYR A 5 -19.70 9.20 -13.98
C TYR A 5 -19.46 7.96 -13.13
N ARG A 6 -20.51 7.17 -12.85
CA ARG A 6 -20.38 5.90 -12.13
C ARG A 6 -19.49 4.90 -12.90
N GLN A 7 -19.70 4.78 -14.21
CA GLN A 7 -18.86 3.91 -15.03
C GLN A 7 -17.38 4.31 -14.99
N SER A 8 -17.08 5.62 -15.00
CA SER A 8 -15.71 6.10 -14.84
C SER A 8 -15.12 5.77 -13.47
N ILE A 9 -15.92 5.86 -12.40
CA ILE A 9 -15.51 5.47 -11.04
C ILE A 9 -15.22 3.97 -11.00
N ASP A 10 -16.12 3.14 -11.52
CA ASP A 10 -15.95 1.68 -11.55
C ASP A 10 -14.65 1.28 -12.27
N ASN A 11 -14.32 1.97 -13.36
CA ASN A 11 -13.07 1.74 -14.10
C ASN A 11 -11.83 2.14 -13.29
N ILE A 12 -11.90 3.24 -12.53
CA ILE A 12 -10.81 3.67 -11.64
C ILE A 12 -10.64 2.66 -10.50
N ASP A 13 -11.74 2.19 -9.91
CA ASP A 13 -11.72 1.23 -8.82
C ASP A 13 -11.11 -0.10 -9.29
N ALA A 14 -11.46 -0.58 -10.48
CA ALA A 14 -10.82 -1.77 -11.07
C ALA A 14 -9.30 -1.57 -11.23
N ALA A 15 -8.86 -0.42 -11.74
CA ALA A 15 -7.43 -0.11 -11.86
C ALA A 15 -6.74 -0.07 -10.49
N LEU A 16 -7.36 0.51 -9.46
CA LEU A 16 -6.84 0.54 -8.10
C LEU A 16 -6.63 -0.88 -7.54
N ILE A 17 -7.61 -1.78 -7.73
CA ILE A 17 -7.50 -3.17 -7.27
C ILE A 17 -6.36 -3.90 -7.99
N HIS A 18 -6.22 -3.76 -9.30
CA HIS A 18 -5.12 -4.38 -10.04
C HIS A 18 -3.75 -3.87 -9.60
N LEU A 19 -3.61 -2.56 -9.37
CA LEU A 19 -2.36 -1.96 -8.87
C LEU A 19 -2.02 -2.44 -7.46
N LEU A 20 -3.03 -2.57 -6.59
CA LEU A 20 -2.84 -3.14 -5.26
C LEU A 20 -2.40 -4.61 -5.36
N ALA A 21 -3.02 -5.44 -6.20
CA ALA A 21 -2.63 -6.83 -6.38
C ALA A 21 -1.14 -6.98 -6.77
N GLU A 22 -0.67 -6.18 -7.73
CA GLU A 22 0.75 -6.16 -8.11
C GLU A 22 1.65 -5.66 -6.97
N ARG A 23 1.23 -4.63 -6.23
CA ARG A 23 1.97 -4.15 -5.06
C ARG A 23 2.09 -5.24 -4.00
N PHE A 24 1.01 -5.97 -3.71
CA PHE A 24 1.00 -7.04 -2.71
C PHE A 24 1.86 -8.24 -3.12
N LYS A 25 1.89 -8.59 -4.42
CA LYS A 25 2.80 -9.61 -4.95
C LYS A 25 4.27 -9.27 -4.66
N ILE A 26 4.65 -8.01 -4.85
CA ILE A 26 6.01 -7.52 -4.55
C ILE A 26 6.27 -7.55 -3.05
N THR A 27 5.33 -7.06 -2.23
CA THR A 27 5.54 -7.06 -0.77
C THR A 27 5.59 -8.47 -0.19
N GLN A 28 4.89 -9.46 -0.75
CA GLN A 28 5.05 -10.87 -0.37
C GLN A 28 6.46 -11.39 -0.69
N ALA A 29 7.02 -11.03 -1.85
CA ALA A 29 8.40 -11.38 -2.18
C ALA A 29 9.40 -10.74 -1.20
N VAL A 30 9.16 -9.47 -0.82
CA VAL A 30 9.93 -8.80 0.25
C VAL A 30 9.78 -9.53 1.58
N GLY A 31 8.58 -9.98 1.93
CA GLY A 31 8.31 -10.73 3.16
C GLY A 31 9.08 -12.04 3.22
N ARG A 32 9.02 -12.84 2.15
CA ARG A 32 9.82 -14.07 2.01
C ARG A 32 11.32 -13.80 2.09
N TYR A 33 11.80 -12.74 1.43
CA TYR A 33 13.20 -12.33 1.53
C TYR A 33 13.59 -11.98 2.97
N LYS A 34 12.77 -11.17 3.66
CA LYS A 34 13.02 -10.79 5.05
C LYS A 34 13.06 -12.00 5.97
N ALA A 35 12.10 -12.91 5.84
CA ALA A 35 12.04 -14.14 6.62
C ALA A 35 13.31 -14.99 6.42
N ALA A 36 13.74 -15.19 5.17
CA ALA A 36 14.94 -15.96 4.84
C ALA A 36 16.27 -15.35 5.35
N HIS A 37 16.27 -14.07 5.74
CA HIS A 37 17.45 -13.35 6.23
C HIS A 37 17.30 -12.87 7.68
N ASP A 38 16.32 -13.40 8.42
CA ASP A 38 16.02 -13.02 9.81
C ASP A 38 15.79 -11.51 10.01
N LEU A 39 15.29 -10.82 8.98
CA LEU A 39 14.97 -9.39 9.05
C LEU A 39 13.58 -9.17 9.64
N PRO A 40 13.37 -8.06 10.38
CA PRO A 40 12.07 -7.77 10.98
C PRO A 40 11.00 -7.46 9.92
N PRO A 41 9.74 -7.88 10.14
CA PRO A 41 8.62 -7.62 9.23
C PRO A 41 8.35 -6.11 9.10
N ALA A 42 8.37 -5.37 10.20
CA ALA A 42 8.27 -3.91 10.23
C ALA A 42 9.64 -3.22 10.02
N ASP A 43 9.63 -2.03 9.44
CA ASP A 43 10.79 -1.14 9.33
C ASP A 43 10.29 0.32 9.49
N PRO A 44 10.27 0.84 10.74
CA PRO A 44 9.69 2.16 11.02
C PRO A 44 10.33 3.28 10.21
N ALA A 45 11.65 3.21 9.98
CA ALA A 45 12.35 4.23 9.20
C ALA A 45 11.95 4.18 7.72
N ARG A 46 11.75 2.98 7.16
CA ARG A 46 11.24 2.82 5.79
C ARG A 46 9.79 3.31 5.67
N GLU A 47 8.95 3.00 6.65
CA GLU A 47 7.54 3.40 6.70
C GLU A 47 7.38 4.91 6.78
N GLU A 48 8.15 5.58 7.64
CA GLU A 48 8.17 7.05 7.73
C GLU A 48 8.54 7.70 6.38
N ARG A 49 9.56 7.16 5.70
CA ARG A 49 9.93 7.62 4.35
C ARG A 49 8.81 7.41 3.32
N GLN A 50 8.04 6.33 3.42
CA GLN A 50 6.87 6.10 2.55
C GLN A 50 5.78 7.14 2.81
N ILE A 51 5.44 7.37 4.07
CA ILE A 51 4.43 8.35 4.48
C ILE A 51 4.81 9.74 3.97
N LYS A 52 6.04 10.20 4.22
CA LYS A 52 6.51 11.51 3.77
C LYS A 52 6.42 11.67 2.25
N ARG A 53 6.86 10.67 1.49
CA ARG A 53 6.79 10.68 0.02
C ARG A 53 5.34 10.70 -0.47
N LEU A 54 4.45 9.90 0.10
CA LEU A 54 3.06 9.81 -0.35
C LEU A 54 2.25 11.06 0.02
N ARG A 55 2.49 11.67 1.18
CA ARG A 55 1.92 12.99 1.52
C ARG A 55 2.31 14.06 0.51
N ALA A 56 3.56 14.05 0.03
CA ALA A 56 4.01 14.99 -0.99
C ALA A 56 3.33 14.74 -2.35
N LEU A 57 3.17 13.47 -2.75
CA LEU A 57 2.43 13.10 -3.96
C LEU A 57 0.96 13.48 -3.87
N ALA A 58 0.31 13.25 -2.74
CA ALA A 58 -1.07 13.64 -2.49
C ALA A 58 -1.27 15.14 -2.70
N LYS A 59 -0.40 15.95 -2.08
CA LYS A 59 -0.43 17.40 -2.25
C LYS A 59 -0.26 17.83 -3.72
N ALA A 60 0.66 17.21 -4.45
CA ALA A 60 0.87 17.50 -5.87
C ALA A 60 -0.34 17.11 -6.75
N SER A 61 -1.04 16.03 -6.37
CA SER A 61 -2.24 15.54 -7.04
C SER A 61 -3.54 16.19 -6.56
N GLN A 62 -3.48 17.23 -5.72
CA GLN A 62 -4.65 17.90 -5.12
C GLN A 62 -5.55 16.95 -4.31
N LEU A 63 -4.96 15.90 -3.74
CA LEU A 63 -5.60 14.97 -2.81
C LEU A 63 -5.21 15.34 -1.37
N ASP A 64 -6.13 15.16 -0.43
CA ASP A 64 -5.86 15.37 0.98
C ASP A 64 -4.69 14.49 1.47
N PRO A 65 -3.59 15.09 1.97
CA PRO A 65 -2.47 14.34 2.52
C PRO A 65 -2.84 13.49 3.74
N GLU A 66 -3.82 13.90 4.54
CA GLU A 66 -4.25 13.12 5.72
C GLU A 66 -4.99 11.85 5.30
N PHE A 67 -5.93 11.96 4.36
CA PHE A 67 -6.56 10.79 3.74
C PHE A 67 -5.52 9.83 3.13
N SER A 68 -4.54 10.37 2.39
CA SER A 68 -3.51 9.56 1.74
C SER A 68 -2.61 8.82 2.74
N GLU A 69 -2.31 9.46 3.88
CA GLU A 69 -1.59 8.82 4.97
C GLU A 69 -2.41 7.70 5.61
N LYS A 70 -3.69 7.93 5.91
CA LYS A 70 -4.58 6.90 6.48
C LYS A 70 -4.67 5.67 5.57
N PHE A 71 -4.86 5.89 4.27
CA PHE A 71 -4.87 4.80 3.28
C PHE A 71 -3.53 4.05 3.24
N LEU A 72 -2.41 4.77 3.24
CA LEU A 72 -1.10 4.12 3.23
C LEU A 72 -0.85 3.31 4.51
N ARG A 73 -1.22 3.82 5.68
CA ARG A 73 -1.08 3.10 6.96
C ARG A 73 -1.85 1.79 6.92
N PHE A 74 -3.11 1.82 6.50
CA PHE A 74 -3.91 0.62 6.31
C PHE A 74 -3.22 -0.43 5.41
N VAL A 75 -2.65 0.01 4.28
CA VAL A 75 -1.93 -0.90 3.37
C VAL A 75 -0.63 -1.40 3.97
N ILE A 76 0.09 -0.61 4.76
CA ILE A 76 1.33 -1.03 5.44
C ILE A 76 1.00 -2.07 6.52
N ASP A 77 -0.04 -1.84 7.31
CA ASP A 77 -0.45 -2.73 8.40
C ASP A 77 -0.77 -4.14 7.85
N GLU A 78 -1.52 -4.22 6.74
CA GLU A 78 -1.83 -5.49 6.08
C GLU A 78 -0.56 -6.19 5.56
N VAL A 79 0.40 -5.43 5.03
CA VAL A 79 1.69 -5.97 4.57
C VAL A 79 2.51 -6.54 5.72
N ILE A 80 2.57 -5.83 6.86
CA ILE A 80 3.28 -6.29 8.05
C ILE A 80 2.63 -7.57 8.58
N HIS A 81 1.30 -7.60 8.68
CA HIS A 81 0.57 -8.80 9.08
C HIS A 81 0.89 -10.01 8.20
N HIS A 82 0.96 -9.83 6.88
CA HIS A 82 1.39 -10.90 5.98
C HIS A 82 2.85 -11.33 6.20
N HIS A 83 3.76 -10.40 6.51
CA HIS A 83 5.16 -10.73 6.78
C HIS A 83 5.32 -11.51 8.08
N GLU A 84 4.55 -11.17 9.11
CA GLU A 84 4.52 -11.92 10.37
C GLU A 84 4.09 -13.36 10.14
N ARG A 85 2.99 -13.58 9.41
CA ARG A 85 2.49 -14.92 9.07
C ARG A 85 3.51 -15.76 8.29
N LEU A 86 4.21 -15.16 7.33
CA LEU A 86 5.25 -15.85 6.56
C LEU A 86 6.48 -16.26 7.39
N ARG A 87 6.67 -15.71 8.60
CA ARG A 87 7.72 -16.14 9.52
C ARG A 87 7.28 -17.29 10.43
N GLU A 88 5.97 -17.50 10.58
CA GLU A 88 5.39 -18.58 11.38
C GLU A 88 5.24 -19.88 10.58
N GLU A 89 5.32 -19.81 9.25
CA GLU A 89 5.32 -20.93 8.30
C GLU A 89 6.72 -21.52 8.08
#